data_AF-A0A2S3QBN0-F1
#
_entry.id   AF-A0A2S3QBN0-F1
#
_cell.length_a   1.000
_cell.length_b   1.000
_cell.length_c   1.000
_cell.angle_alpha   90.00
_cell.angle_beta   90.00
_cell.angle_gamma   90.00
#
_symmetry.space_group_name_H-M   'P 1'
#
loop_
_entity.id
_entity.type
_entity.pdbx_description
1 polymer ?
#
loop_
_entity_poly.entity_id
_entity_poly.type
_entity_poly.pdbx_seq_one_letter_code
_entity_poly.pdbx_strand_id
1 'polypeptide(L)'
;MADMFNSLSLDEARQAGYAQGHAEGWQEGIEVGLHEGTLVALRAAVLRIVTARCGVPNDQVRLRIASETQCAQLYKWMDELVMPVRSQSTDDLWNA
;
A
#
# COMPACT_ATOMS: atom_id res chain seq x y z
N MET A 1 -22.30 10.55 -49.20
CA MET A 1 -21.46 9.38 -48.80
C MET A 1 -20.29 9.78 -47.90
N ALA A 2 -19.59 10.90 -48.14
CA ALA A 2 -18.48 11.35 -47.28
C ALA A 2 -18.89 11.63 -45.80
N ASP A 3 -20.05 12.25 -45.56
CA ASP A 3 -20.51 12.58 -44.19
C ASP A 3 -20.84 11.35 -43.34
N MET A 4 -21.23 10.25 -43.98
CA MET A 4 -21.56 8.99 -43.31
C MET A 4 -20.29 8.23 -42.89
N PHE A 5 -19.25 8.26 -43.72
CA PHE A 5 -17.93 7.73 -43.35
C PHE A 5 -17.26 8.55 -42.24
N ASN A 6 -17.47 9.87 -42.23
CA ASN A 6 -16.90 10.76 -41.22
C ASN A 6 -17.62 10.66 -39.85
N SER A 7 -18.89 10.28 -39.83
CA SER A 7 -19.62 10.02 -38.58
C SER A 7 -19.28 8.65 -37.99
N LEU A 8 -19.16 7.61 -38.83
CA LEU A 8 -18.68 6.30 -38.40
C LEU A 8 -17.27 6.36 -37.78
N SER A 9 -16.34 7.10 -38.37
CA SER A 9 -14.98 7.24 -37.82
C SER A 9 -14.94 7.98 -36.48
N LEU A 10 -15.82 8.96 -36.27
CA LEU A 10 -15.94 9.67 -35.00
C LEU A 10 -16.56 8.79 -33.91
N ASP A 11 -17.57 7.99 -34.24
CA ASP A 11 -18.19 7.06 -33.29
C ASP A 11 -17.23 5.95 -32.87
N GLU A 12 -16.45 5.40 -33.81
CA GLU A 12 -15.38 4.44 -33.53
C GLU A 12 -14.30 5.04 -32.63
N ALA A 13 -13.82 6.26 -32.95
CA ALA A 13 -12.84 6.96 -32.13
C ALA A 13 -13.38 7.23 -30.71
N ARG A 14 -14.65 7.62 -30.59
CA ARG A 14 -15.31 7.86 -29.31
C ARG A 14 -15.43 6.58 -28.49
N GLN A 15 -15.86 5.48 -29.12
CA GLN A 15 -15.99 4.19 -28.45
C GLN A 15 -14.64 3.63 -28.01
N ALA A 16 -13.61 3.77 -28.84
CA ALA A 16 -12.24 3.41 -28.50
C ALA A 16 -11.73 4.23 -27.30
N GLY A 17 -11.97 5.54 -27.30
CA GLY A 17 -11.61 6.42 -26.18
C GLY A 17 -12.31 6.03 -24.87
N TYR A 18 -13.60 5.71 -24.90
CA TYR A 18 -14.30 5.21 -23.72
C TYR A 18 -13.75 3.87 -23.23
N ALA A 19 -13.53 2.92 -24.14
CA ALA A 19 -13.01 1.60 -23.78
C ALA A 19 -11.61 1.70 -23.16
N GLN A 20 -10.75 2.53 -23.74
CA GLN A 20 -9.40 2.80 -23.22
C GLN A 20 -9.46 3.46 -21.85
N GLY A 21 -10.21 4.55 -21.70
CA GLY A 21 -10.31 5.26 -20.41
C GLY A 21 -10.90 4.39 -19.30
N HIS A 22 -11.85 3.50 -19.61
CA HIS A 22 -12.38 2.53 -18.66
C HIS A 22 -11.32 1.48 -18.25
N ALA A 23 -10.54 0.97 -19.20
CA ALA A 23 -9.50 -0.01 -18.91
C ALA A 23 -8.38 0.59 -18.05
N GLU A 24 -7.91 1.80 -18.40
CA GLU A 24 -6.89 2.53 -17.65
C GLU A 24 -7.36 2.84 -16.23
N GLY A 25 -8.57 3.41 -16.07
CA GLY A 25 -9.11 3.72 -14.75
C GLY A 25 -9.37 2.49 -13.88
N TRP A 26 -9.76 1.36 -14.48
CA TRP A 26 -9.91 0.10 -13.76
C TRP A 26 -8.55 -0.43 -13.26
N GLN A 27 -7.53 -0.39 -14.12
CA GLN A 27 -6.18 -0.83 -13.76
C GLN A 27 -5.60 0.05 -12.64
N GLU A 28 -5.65 1.38 -12.79
CA GLU A 28 -5.18 2.31 -11.76
C GLU A 28 -5.91 2.09 -10.43
N GLY A 29 -7.23 1.93 -10.47
CA GLY A 29 -8.03 1.68 -9.27
C GLY A 29 -7.64 0.38 -8.55
N ILE A 30 -7.35 -0.69 -9.30
CA ILE A 30 -6.86 -1.94 -8.73
C ILE A 30 -5.48 -1.77 -8.10
N GLU A 31 -4.55 -1.11 -8.80
CA GLU A 31 -3.17 -0.93 -8.33
C GLU A 31 -3.14 -0.09 -7.05
N VAL A 32 -3.86 1.04 -7.04
CA VAL A 32 -3.98 1.91 -5.85
C VAL A 32 -4.65 1.17 -4.71
N GLY A 33 -5.78 0.49 -4.97
CA GLY A 33 -6.52 -0.25 -3.94
C GLY A 33 -5.70 -1.38 -3.32
N LEU A 34 -4.95 -2.13 -4.14
CA LEU A 34 -4.03 -3.16 -3.66
C LEU A 34 -2.90 -2.57 -2.82
N HIS A 35 -2.32 -1.45 -3.27
CA HIS A 35 -1.23 -0.79 -2.55
C HIS A 35 -1.69 -0.27 -1.18
N GLU A 36 -2.79 0.47 -1.12
CA GLU A 36 -3.34 1.03 0.12
C GLU A 36 -3.80 -0.08 1.08
N GLY A 37 -4.51 -1.09 0.56
CA GLY A 37 -4.94 -2.24 1.36
C GLY A 37 -3.77 -3.01 1.95
N THR A 38 -2.69 -3.17 1.18
CA THR A 38 -1.45 -3.80 1.65
C THR A 38 -0.82 -2.99 2.79
N LEU A 39 -0.72 -1.66 2.65
CA LEU A 39 -0.18 -0.81 3.72
C LEU A 39 -1.01 -0.92 5.00
N VAL A 40 -2.33 -0.86 4.92
CA VAL A 40 -3.21 -1.01 6.09
C VAL A 40 -2.99 -2.36 6.77
N ALA A 41 -2.93 -3.46 6.01
CA ALA A 41 -2.70 -4.79 6.54
C ALA A 41 -1.33 -4.93 7.22
N LEU A 42 -0.26 -4.42 6.59
CA LEU A 42 1.09 -4.48 7.14
C LEU A 42 1.23 -3.66 8.42
N ARG A 43 0.67 -2.45 8.48
CA ARG A 43 0.66 -1.62 9.69
C ARG A 43 -0.04 -2.32 10.85
N ALA A 44 -1.18 -2.95 10.58
CA ALA A 44 -1.90 -3.74 11.58
C ALA A 44 -1.09 -4.96 12.06
N ALA A 45 -0.40 -5.64 11.13
CA ALA A 45 0.46 -6.77 11.46
C ALA A 45 1.63 -6.36 12.36
N VAL A 46 2.35 -5.29 12.00
CA VAL A 46 3.44 -4.74 12.82
C VAL A 46 2.93 -4.39 14.21
N LEU A 47 1.83 -3.63 14.31
CA LEU A 47 1.25 -3.25 15.60
C LEU A 47 0.91 -4.46 16.46
N ARG A 48 0.35 -5.51 15.86
CA ARG A 48 0.03 -6.77 16.55
C ARG A 48 1.29 -7.48 17.06
N ILE A 49 2.35 -7.55 16.26
CA ILE A 49 3.61 -8.18 16.67
C ILE A 49 4.29 -7.39 17.80
N VAL A 50 4.36 -6.06 17.69
CA VAL A 50 4.92 -5.21 18.76
C VAL A 50 4.12 -5.40 20.05
N THR A 51 2.79 -5.40 19.95
CA THR A 51 1.92 -5.60 21.12
C THR A 51 2.16 -6.96 21.78
N ALA A 52 2.34 -8.01 20.98
CA ALA A 52 2.59 -9.36 21.49
C ALA A 52 3.97 -9.50 22.15
N ARG A 53 5.00 -8.80 21.65
CA ARG A 53 6.37 -8.90 22.17
C ARG A 53 6.68 -7.96 23.33
N CYS A 54 6.15 -6.75 23.28
CA CYS A 54 6.55 -5.65 24.16
C CYS A 54 5.39 -5.10 25.00
N GLY A 55 4.17 -5.64 24.86
CA GLY A 55 2.97 -5.07 25.45
C GLY A 55 2.45 -3.86 24.65
N VAL A 56 1.44 -3.16 25.19
CA VAL A 56 0.75 -2.07 24.48
C VAL A 56 1.74 -0.93 24.15
N PRO A 57 1.99 -0.60 22.87
CA PRO A 57 2.92 0.46 22.49
C PRO A 57 2.39 1.83 22.90
N ASN A 58 3.27 2.80 23.17
CA ASN A 58 2.85 4.19 23.42
C ASN A 58 2.33 4.89 22.13
N ASP A 59 1.77 6.10 22.27
CA ASP A 59 1.21 6.86 21.15
C ASP A 59 2.21 7.17 20.05
N GLN A 60 3.46 7.47 20.40
CA GLN A 60 4.50 7.78 19.41
C GLN A 60 4.78 6.58 18.50
N VAL A 61 4.88 5.37 19.06
CA VAL A 61 5.07 4.14 18.28
C VAL A 61 3.83 3.82 17.45
N ARG A 62 2.63 3.95 18.02
CA ARG A 62 1.37 3.76 17.28
C ARG A 62 1.27 4.70 16.08
N LEU A 63 1.58 5.97 16.27
CA LEU A 63 1.56 6.98 15.20
C LEU A 63 2.60 6.68 14.13
N ARG A 64 3.84 6.33 14.51
CA ARG A 64 4.90 5.96 13.56
C ARG A 64 4.49 4.79 12.67
N ILE A 65 3.91 3.74 13.25
CA ILE A 65 3.40 2.59 12.49
C ILE A 65 2.24 3.04 11.58
N ALA A 66 1.29 3.80 12.11
CA ALA A 66 0.12 4.24 11.35
C ALA A 66 0.46 5.15 10.16
N SER A 67 1.51 5.96 10.26
CA SER A 67 1.93 6.91 9.22
C SER A 67 2.89 6.32 8.18
N GLU A 68 3.42 5.11 8.38
CA GLU A 68 4.46 4.54 7.49
C GLU A 68 3.89 4.19 6.12
N THR A 69 4.36 4.84 5.05
CA THR A 69 3.85 4.67 3.68
C THR A 69 4.65 3.68 2.84
N GLN A 70 5.74 3.12 3.37
CA GLN A 70 6.61 2.21 2.63
C GLN A 70 6.46 0.78 3.12
N CYS A 71 5.94 -0.11 2.27
CA CYS A 71 5.83 -1.53 2.58
C CYS A 71 7.19 -2.15 2.97
N ALA A 72 8.27 -1.76 2.30
CA ALA A 72 9.63 -2.26 2.59
C ALA A 72 10.06 -1.96 4.04
N GLN A 73 9.71 -0.79 4.57
CA GLN A 73 10.03 -0.42 5.95
C GLN A 73 9.19 -1.23 6.95
N LEU A 74 7.92 -1.48 6.63
CA LEU A 74 7.04 -2.33 7.45
C LEU A 74 7.55 -3.77 7.50
N TYR A 75 7.98 -4.33 6.36
CA TYR A 75 8.59 -5.67 6.31
C TYR A 75 9.88 -5.72 7.15
N LYS A 76 10.77 -4.73 7.01
CA LYS A 76 11.98 -4.64 7.81
C LYS A 76 11.68 -4.68 9.31
N TRP A 77 10.69 -3.89 9.77
CA TRP A 77 10.26 -3.93 11.17
C TRP A 77 9.70 -5.28 11.57
N MET A 78 8.89 -5.93 10.73
CA MET A 78 8.39 -7.28 10.99
C MET A 78 9.55 -8.27 11.18
N ASP A 79 10.55 -8.24 10.32
CA ASP A 79 11.70 -9.15 10.40
C ASP A 79 12.50 -8.93 11.69
N GLU A 80 12.80 -7.67 12.03
CA GLU A 80 13.47 -7.29 13.29
C GLU A 80 12.68 -7.75 14.51
N LEU A 81 11.35 -7.66 14.44
CA LEU A 81 10.42 -8.11 15.48
C LEU A 81 10.13 -9.61 15.45
N VAL A 82 10.62 -10.39 14.49
CA VAL A 82 10.47 -11.86 14.49
C VAL A 82 11.78 -12.54 14.87
N MET A 83 12.93 -11.89 14.65
CA MET A 83 14.21 -12.42 15.08
C MET A 83 14.26 -12.64 16.60
N PRO A 84 14.82 -13.77 17.08
CA PRO A 84 14.99 -14.01 18.50
C PRO A 84 15.98 -13.00 19.08
N VAL A 85 15.59 -12.36 20.19
CA VAL A 85 16.43 -11.38 20.89
C VAL A 85 17.73 -12.07 21.30
N ARG A 86 18.84 -11.78 20.61
CA ARG A 86 20.17 -12.00 21.17
C ARG A 86 20.42 -10.91 22.21
N SER A 87 19.90 -11.12 23.41
CA SER A 87 20.26 -10.41 24.65
C SER A 87 20.82 -8.98 24.45
N GLN A 88 20.04 -8.05 23.93
CA GLN A 88 20.38 -6.63 23.91
C GLN A 88 19.15 -5.82 24.29
N SER A 89 19.39 -4.79 25.09
CA SER A 89 18.41 -3.96 25.77
C SER A 89 17.44 -3.33 24.77
N THR A 90 16.22 -3.05 25.21
CA THR A 90 15.16 -2.39 24.43
C THR A 90 15.57 -1.03 23.84
N ASP A 91 16.66 -0.43 24.33
CA ASP A 91 17.17 0.87 23.90
C ASP A 91 17.94 0.82 22.57
N ASP A 92 18.40 -0.35 22.13
CA ASP A 92 19.26 -0.48 20.94
C ASP A 92 18.47 -0.58 19.62
N LEU A 93 17.18 -0.93 19.68
CA LEU A 93 16.35 -1.19 18.48
C LEU A 93 15.85 0.08 17.77
N TRP A 94 15.90 1.25 18.41
CA TRP A 94 15.21 2.46 17.91
C TRP A 94 16.13 3.63 17.56
N ASN A 95 17.45 3.46 17.72
CA ASN A 95 18.45 4.52 17.51
C ASN A 95 19.37 4.29 16.28
N ALA A 96 18.98 3.40 15.35
CA ALA A 96 19.73 3.14 14.11
C ALA A 96 18.86 3.35 12.86
#